data_AF-A0A8X8A0W4-F1
#
_entry.id   AF-A0A8X8A0W4-F1
#
_cell.length_a   1.000
_cell.length_b   1.000
_cell.length_c   1.000
_cell.angle_alpha   90.00
_cell.angle_beta   90.00
_cell.angle_gamma   90.00
#
_symmetry.space_group_name_H-M   'P 1'
#
loop_
_entity.id
_entity.type
_entity.pdbx_description
1 polymer ?
#
loop_
_entity_poly.entity_id
_entity_poly.type
_entity_poly.pdbx_seq_one_letter_code
_entity_poly.pdbx_strand_id
1 'polypeptide(L)'
;MGSQPIKEFLGTYCKFGQRKFQMGTPRTPESACSNKLGDLPPCHMTKAIGGTQADATVTGTVFCDQCKDGRVSLFDYPIYGIKVTMTCADASGQITMSREETTNWFGNYVMKFDGSPDLSNCYAQVSSSGQGSNACGAAAGPAQKLRLTFRMFDMEFYAVDSLLTEPSASMSFCPRSVNPVPAPVAPVTPVRPPVTPTTPPPAFRLPRMPPLPPLPPLPPMSPVPILEASACPHQSWTMPEYKCYWRAVSPDMKVAAVFGLLAARRYGTDMTLWQGLQGRGDPYRTLLREGTTALLNSYNSIEFPYNAISVVTRMNWALMGSQRSVLLTALRFMRANSGYGRVTCKFNTCK
;
A
#
# COMPACT_ATOMS: atom_id res chain seq x y z
N MET A 1 44.82 -37.67 -0.34
CA MET A 1 44.72 -37.45 1.12
C MET A 1 43.95 -36.14 1.33
N GLY A 2 42.74 -36.03 1.86
CA GLY A 2 41.73 -36.96 2.38
C GLY A 2 40.56 -36.11 2.91
N SER A 3 39.40 -36.21 2.24
CA SER A 3 38.05 -36.43 2.78
C SER A 3 37.60 -35.87 4.16
N GLN A 4 36.60 -34.95 4.12
CA GLN A 4 35.32 -34.81 4.90
C GLN A 4 35.12 -35.48 6.30
N PRO A 5 34.20 -35.01 7.21
CA PRO A 5 32.78 -34.78 6.88
C PRO A 5 31.93 -33.75 7.68
N ILE A 6 30.70 -33.63 7.17
CA ILE A 6 29.45 -33.02 7.64
C ILE A 6 28.94 -33.62 8.97
N LYS A 7 28.34 -32.80 9.85
CA LYS A 7 27.26 -33.20 10.77
C LYS A 7 26.22 -32.09 10.95
N GLU A 8 24.96 -32.44 10.72
CA GLU A 8 23.73 -31.74 11.16
C GLU A 8 23.63 -31.70 12.69
N PHE A 9 22.85 -30.74 13.26
CA PHE A 9 21.70 -31.04 14.12
C PHE A 9 20.88 -29.78 14.45
N LEU A 10 19.56 -29.96 14.50
CA LEU A 10 18.52 -28.99 14.85
C LEU A 10 18.69 -28.36 16.24
N GLY A 11 18.14 -27.16 16.45
CA GLY A 11 17.89 -26.65 17.81
C GLY A 11 17.64 -25.15 17.95
N THR A 12 16.40 -24.73 17.70
CA THR A 12 15.62 -23.77 18.50
C THR A 12 16.38 -22.68 19.28
N TYR A 13 16.39 -21.44 18.78
CA TYR A 13 16.59 -20.25 19.63
C TYR A 13 15.29 -19.46 19.77
N CYS A 14 14.61 -19.68 20.90
CA CYS A 14 13.71 -18.70 21.49
C CYS A 14 14.51 -17.55 22.12
N LYS A 15 13.87 -16.38 22.06
CA LYS A 15 14.42 -15.02 22.17
C LYS A 15 14.50 -14.48 23.61
N PHE A 16 15.38 -13.47 23.75
CA PHE A 16 15.24 -12.22 24.52
C PHE A 16 15.39 -12.23 26.05
N GLY A 17 16.21 -11.26 26.51
CA GLY A 17 16.09 -10.72 27.86
C GLY A 17 17.34 -10.08 28.47
N GLN A 18 18.08 -9.22 27.77
CA GLN A 18 19.02 -8.32 28.46
C GLN A 18 18.23 -7.19 29.15
N ARG A 19 18.06 -7.27 30.46
CA ARG A 19 17.93 -6.09 31.33
C ARG A 19 18.70 -6.32 32.63
N LYS A 20 19.72 -5.48 32.84
CA LYS A 20 20.34 -5.21 34.14
C LYS A 20 19.32 -4.45 35.00
N PHE A 21 19.00 -4.93 36.20
CA PHE A 21 18.64 -4.09 37.35
C PHE A 21 18.99 -4.83 38.66
N GLN A 22 19.30 -4.03 39.67
CA GLN A 22 20.09 -4.31 40.86
C GLN A 22 19.44 -5.22 41.92
N MET A 23 20.32 -5.77 42.78
CA MET A 23 20.08 -6.70 43.89
C MET A 23 19.09 -6.20 44.96
N GLY A 24 18.24 -7.12 45.45
CA GLY A 24 17.47 -6.96 46.68
C GLY A 24 16.56 -8.16 46.97
N THR A 25 17.05 -9.07 47.82
CA THR A 25 16.40 -10.18 48.56
C THR A 25 15.78 -11.39 47.83
N PRO A 26 15.85 -12.61 48.44
CA PRO A 26 15.88 -13.87 47.72
C PRO A 26 14.55 -14.64 47.76
N ARG A 27 14.14 -15.22 46.63
CA ARG A 27 13.22 -16.37 46.58
C ARG A 27 13.72 -17.40 45.56
N THR A 28 14.33 -18.45 46.11
CA THR A 28 14.51 -19.83 45.62
C THR A 28 14.44 -20.09 44.10
N PRO A 29 15.55 -20.54 43.47
CA PRO A 29 15.52 -21.31 42.24
C PRO A 29 15.62 -22.81 42.57
N GLU A 30 14.51 -23.54 42.52
CA GLU A 30 14.57 -25.00 42.38
C GLU A 30 14.32 -25.36 40.91
N SER A 31 15.39 -25.28 40.12
CA SER A 31 15.51 -26.05 38.88
C SER A 31 16.46 -27.23 39.15
N ALA A 32 15.95 -28.25 39.83
CA ALA A 32 16.60 -29.55 39.90
C ALA A 32 16.00 -30.45 38.82
N CYS A 33 16.63 -30.49 37.64
CA CYS A 33 16.43 -31.61 36.71
C CYS A 33 17.27 -32.79 37.22
N SER A 34 16.64 -33.74 37.92
CA SER A 34 17.27 -34.98 38.33
C SER A 34 16.75 -36.11 37.44
N ASN A 35 17.66 -36.76 36.71
CA ASN A 35 17.39 -37.98 35.96
C ASN A 35 17.34 -39.17 36.94
N LYS A 36 16.15 -39.49 37.46
CA LYS A 36 15.87 -40.82 38.00
C LYS A 36 14.49 -41.29 37.54
N LEU A 37 14.52 -42.40 36.81
CA LEU A 37 13.37 -43.19 36.39
C LEU A 37 12.85 -43.95 37.61
N GLY A 38 11.64 -43.61 38.09
CA GLY A 38 10.95 -44.33 39.15
C GLY A 38 10.12 -43.43 40.07
N ASP A 39 8.79 -43.59 39.95
CA ASP A 39 7.73 -43.30 40.93
C ASP A 39 7.45 -41.83 41.35
N LEU A 40 6.42 -41.24 40.73
CA LEU A 40 5.54 -40.23 41.34
C LEU A 40 4.09 -40.40 40.80
N PRO A 41 3.06 -40.14 41.65
CA PRO A 41 1.66 -40.46 41.39
C PRO A 41 1.04 -39.60 40.28
N PRO A 42 -0.10 -40.01 39.68
CA PRO A 42 -0.70 -39.27 38.58
C PRO A 42 -1.18 -37.90 39.07
N CYS A 43 -0.47 -36.85 38.68
CA CYS A 43 -1.00 -35.50 38.74
C CYS A 43 -2.14 -35.41 37.70
N HIS A 44 -3.38 -35.55 38.16
CA HIS A 44 -4.55 -35.10 37.42
C HIS A 44 -4.43 -33.59 37.20
N MET A 45 -3.81 -33.19 36.10
CA MET A 45 -3.96 -31.84 35.56
C MET A 45 -5.27 -31.76 34.77
N THR A 46 -6.41 -31.71 35.46
CA THR A 46 -7.58 -31.00 34.91
C THR A 46 -7.40 -29.52 35.16
N LYS A 47 -6.42 -28.94 34.47
CA LYS A 47 -6.44 -27.51 34.18
C LYS A 47 -7.04 -27.41 32.80
N ALA A 48 -8.27 -26.89 32.74
CA ALA A 48 -8.84 -26.42 31.49
C ALA A 48 -7.80 -25.48 30.87
N ILE A 49 -7.15 -25.96 29.80
CA ILE A 49 -6.49 -25.07 28.86
C ILE A 49 -7.68 -24.32 28.27
N GLY A 50 -7.99 -23.15 28.83
CA GLY A 50 -8.90 -22.22 28.17
C GLY A 50 -8.35 -22.05 26.77
N GLY A 51 -9.10 -22.57 25.79
CA GLY A 51 -8.66 -22.62 24.41
C GLY A 51 -8.19 -21.23 24.03
N THR A 52 -6.93 -21.09 23.65
CA THR A 52 -6.48 -19.90 22.95
C THR A 52 -7.25 -19.90 21.65
N GLN A 53 -8.37 -19.18 21.63
CA GLN A 53 -9.21 -19.05 20.45
C GLN A 53 -8.32 -18.44 19.37
N ALA A 54 -8.14 -19.17 18.27
CA ALA A 54 -7.25 -18.75 17.20
C ALA A 54 -7.90 -17.63 16.38
N ASP A 55 -7.14 -16.58 16.07
CA ASP A 55 -7.65 -15.36 15.44
C ASP A 55 -7.88 -15.54 13.93
N ALA A 56 -8.92 -14.88 13.41
CA ALA A 56 -9.09 -14.63 11.98
C ALA A 56 -8.39 -13.31 11.58
N THR A 57 -7.64 -13.36 10.49
CA THR A 57 -6.92 -12.20 9.94
C THR A 57 -7.41 -11.89 8.54
N VAL A 58 -7.77 -10.63 8.28
CA VAL A 58 -8.13 -10.12 6.95
C VAL A 58 -7.07 -9.13 6.50
N THR A 59 -6.55 -9.30 5.29
CA THR A 59 -5.53 -8.40 4.72
C THR A 59 -5.86 -8.01 3.28
N GLY A 60 -5.48 -6.80 2.90
CA GLY A 60 -5.59 -6.32 1.53
C GLY A 60 -4.75 -5.07 1.29
N THR A 61 -4.80 -4.55 0.07
CA THR A 61 -4.08 -3.34 -0.35
C THR A 61 -5.05 -2.39 -1.05
N VAL A 62 -4.95 -1.10 -0.76
CA VAL A 62 -5.70 -0.03 -1.44
C VAL A 62 -4.78 0.70 -2.40
N PHE A 63 -5.23 0.87 -3.64
CA PHE A 63 -4.55 1.64 -4.67
C PHE A 63 -5.33 2.91 -5.02
N CYS A 64 -4.59 3.96 -5.33
CA CYS A 64 -5.10 5.12 -6.04
C CYS A 64 -5.21 4.77 -7.54
N ASP A 65 -6.44 4.62 -8.04
CA ASP A 65 -6.74 4.54 -9.47
C ASP A 65 -6.75 5.96 -10.05
N GLN A 66 -5.59 6.37 -10.56
CA GLN A 66 -5.39 7.72 -11.09
C GLN A 66 -6.16 7.95 -12.39
N CYS A 67 -6.53 6.87 -13.09
CA CYS A 67 -7.19 6.92 -14.38
C CYS A 67 -8.69 6.69 -14.34
N LYS A 68 -9.22 6.33 -13.17
CA LYS A 68 -10.64 6.01 -12.97
C LYS A 68 -11.12 4.94 -13.94
N ASP A 69 -10.26 3.96 -14.22
CA ASP A 69 -10.56 2.86 -15.15
C ASP A 69 -11.03 1.58 -14.43
N GLY A 70 -11.07 1.62 -13.10
CA GLY A 70 -11.54 0.54 -12.24
C GLY A 70 -10.55 -0.63 -12.14
N ARG A 71 -9.27 -0.42 -12.50
CA ARG A 71 -8.23 -1.45 -12.45
C ARG A 71 -6.99 -0.93 -11.77
N VAL A 72 -6.14 -1.84 -11.29
CA VAL A 72 -4.78 -1.48 -10.88
C VAL A 72 -3.90 -1.54 -12.13
N SER A 73 -3.42 -0.38 -12.54
CA SER A 73 -2.59 -0.14 -13.72
C SER A 73 -1.16 0.25 -13.33
N LEU A 74 -0.31 0.47 -14.34
CA LEU A 74 1.09 0.87 -14.15
C LEU A 74 1.24 2.21 -13.40
N PHE A 75 0.27 3.11 -13.57
CA PHE A 75 0.32 4.43 -12.97
C PHE A 75 -0.26 4.45 -11.56
N ASP A 76 -0.97 3.41 -11.16
CA ASP A 76 -1.62 3.37 -9.86
C ASP A 76 -0.63 3.04 -8.76
N TYR A 77 -0.86 3.61 -7.59
CA TYR A 77 0.06 3.49 -6.47
C TYR A 77 -0.70 3.16 -5.18
N PRO A 78 -0.09 2.39 -4.28
CA PRO A 78 -0.71 2.10 -2.99
C PRO A 78 -0.92 3.39 -2.19
N ILE A 79 -2.11 3.59 -1.64
CA ILE A 79 -2.45 4.83 -0.93
C ILE A 79 -2.38 4.66 0.59
N TYR A 80 -1.69 5.59 1.25
CA TYR A 80 -1.55 5.63 2.70
C TYR A 80 -2.66 6.46 3.36
N GLY A 81 -3.02 6.11 4.60
CA GLY A 81 -3.91 6.92 5.45
C GLY A 81 -5.38 6.88 5.06
N ILE A 82 -5.79 5.99 4.16
CA ILE A 82 -7.19 5.78 3.79
C ILE A 82 -7.82 4.77 4.74
N LYS A 83 -9.06 5.05 5.15
CA LYS A 83 -9.86 4.16 5.97
C LYS A 83 -10.53 3.09 5.10
N VAL A 84 -10.46 1.86 5.55
CA VAL A 84 -11.07 0.68 4.94
C VAL A 84 -12.03 0.10 5.95
N THR A 85 -13.28 -0.07 5.54
CA THR A 85 -14.33 -0.70 6.33
C THR A 85 -14.61 -2.09 5.78
N MET A 86 -14.56 -3.09 6.65
CA MET A 86 -15.10 -4.41 6.38
C MET A 86 -16.47 -4.51 7.02
N THR A 87 -17.44 -5.00 6.25
CA THR A 87 -18.83 -5.14 6.68
C THR A 87 -19.33 -6.54 6.35
N CYS A 88 -20.01 -7.16 7.29
CA CYS A 88 -20.70 -8.44 7.11
C CYS A 88 -22.20 -8.20 7.23
N ALA A 89 -22.96 -8.81 6.35
CA ALA A 89 -24.40 -8.77 6.37
C ALA A 89 -24.99 -10.18 6.52
N ASP A 90 -26.15 -10.27 7.14
CA ASP A 90 -26.94 -11.50 7.12
C ASP A 90 -27.65 -11.70 5.77
N ALA A 91 -28.40 -12.80 5.64
CA ALA A 91 -29.16 -13.13 4.43
C ALA A 91 -30.24 -12.08 4.08
N SER A 92 -30.64 -11.23 5.04
CA SER A 92 -31.59 -10.13 4.82
C SER A 92 -30.91 -8.81 4.41
N GLY A 93 -29.58 -8.78 4.38
CA GLY A 93 -28.79 -7.59 4.10
C GLY A 93 -28.57 -6.69 5.32
N GLN A 94 -29.01 -7.11 6.52
CA GLN A 94 -28.77 -6.36 7.75
C GLN A 94 -27.32 -6.53 8.19
N ILE A 95 -26.65 -5.41 8.50
CA ILE A 95 -25.26 -5.41 8.95
C ILE A 95 -25.16 -6.08 10.32
N THR A 96 -24.39 -7.16 10.41
CA THR A 96 -24.16 -7.93 11.65
C THR A 96 -22.81 -7.64 12.28
N MET A 97 -21.83 -7.24 11.47
CA MET A 97 -20.49 -6.91 11.95
C MET A 97 -19.86 -5.84 11.06
N SER A 98 -19.12 -4.92 11.66
CA SER A 98 -18.30 -3.95 10.93
C SER A 98 -17.00 -3.65 11.67
N ARG A 99 -15.89 -3.53 10.94
CA ARG A 99 -14.60 -3.07 11.47
C ARG A 99 -13.97 -2.09 10.49
N GLU A 100 -13.33 -1.05 11.02
CA GLU A 100 -12.59 -0.07 10.24
C GLU A 100 -11.11 -0.12 10.61
N GLU A 101 -10.25 -0.07 9.61
CA GLU A 101 -8.80 0.07 9.77
C GLU A 101 -8.25 1.10 8.80
N THR A 102 -7.07 1.65 9.10
CA THR A 102 -6.40 2.60 8.21
C THR A 102 -5.26 1.92 7.48
N THR A 103 -5.17 2.14 6.17
CA THR A 103 -4.06 1.65 5.34
C THR A 103 -2.74 2.17 5.87
N ASN A 104 -1.80 1.25 6.05
CA ASN A 104 -0.41 1.57 6.28
C ASN A 104 0.24 2.13 5.02
N TRP A 105 1.53 2.45 5.14
CA TRP A 105 2.27 3.10 4.08
C TRP A 105 2.25 2.42 2.71
N PHE A 106 2.27 1.09 2.71
CA PHE A 106 2.28 0.30 1.48
C PHE A 106 0.87 0.11 0.93
N GLY A 107 -0.09 0.93 1.39
CA GLY A 107 -1.52 0.76 1.10
C GLY A 107 -2.13 -0.46 1.78
N ASN A 108 -1.38 -1.18 2.61
CA ASN A 108 -1.83 -2.43 3.18
C ASN A 108 -2.63 -2.17 4.46
N TYR A 109 -3.70 -2.92 4.67
CA TYR A 109 -4.42 -2.95 5.93
C TYR A 109 -4.49 -4.38 6.44
N VAL A 110 -4.56 -4.53 7.76
CA VAL A 110 -4.71 -5.83 8.42
C VAL A 110 -5.74 -5.66 9.52
N MET A 111 -6.81 -6.45 9.45
CA MET A 111 -7.84 -6.53 10.48
C MET A 111 -7.69 -7.86 11.20
N LYS A 112 -7.77 -7.83 12.53
CA LYS A 112 -7.77 -9.02 13.37
C LYS A 112 -9.10 -9.17 14.08
N PHE A 113 -9.58 -10.41 14.14
CA PHE A 113 -10.81 -10.79 14.82
C PHE A 113 -10.49 -11.89 15.81
N ASP A 114 -11.02 -11.73 17.02
CA ASP A 114 -10.85 -12.73 18.07
C ASP A 114 -11.66 -13.97 17.69
N GLY A 115 -11.00 -15.13 17.68
CA GLY A 115 -11.59 -16.38 17.20
C GLY A 115 -11.73 -16.49 15.68
N SER A 116 -12.45 -17.50 15.21
CA SER A 116 -12.73 -17.78 13.80
C SER A 116 -14.20 -17.51 13.44
N PRO A 117 -14.64 -16.23 13.43
CA PRO A 117 -15.99 -15.89 12.99
C PRO A 117 -16.18 -16.26 11.51
N ASP A 118 -17.41 -16.61 11.13
CA ASP A 118 -17.73 -16.82 9.71
C ASP A 118 -17.70 -15.47 8.97
N LEU A 119 -16.70 -15.30 8.10
CA LEU A 119 -16.50 -14.10 7.29
C LEU A 119 -16.98 -14.25 5.83
N SER A 120 -17.69 -15.33 5.50
CA SER A 120 -18.09 -15.66 4.12
C SER A 120 -19.00 -14.61 3.45
N ASN A 121 -19.84 -13.93 4.23
CA ASN A 121 -20.77 -12.90 3.78
C ASN A 121 -20.24 -11.47 3.99
N CYS A 122 -18.92 -11.34 4.16
CA CYS A 122 -18.28 -10.05 4.37
C CYS A 122 -17.68 -9.49 3.09
N TYR A 123 -17.64 -8.17 3.01
CA TYR A 123 -16.92 -7.43 1.99
C TYR A 123 -16.11 -6.30 2.64
N ALA A 124 -15.03 -5.89 1.98
CA ALA A 124 -14.25 -4.73 2.34
C ALA A 124 -14.43 -3.63 1.30
N GLN A 125 -14.46 -2.39 1.75
CA GLN A 125 -14.55 -1.21 0.90
C GLN A 125 -13.79 -0.05 1.51
N VAL A 126 -13.36 0.89 0.68
CA VAL A 126 -12.82 2.16 1.15
C VAL A 126 -13.97 3.01 1.70
N SER A 127 -13.84 3.51 2.93
CA SER A 127 -14.79 4.48 3.46
C SER A 127 -14.44 5.86 2.89
N SER A 128 -15.28 6.36 1.98
CA SER A 128 -15.13 7.71 1.44
C SER A 128 -15.44 8.73 2.55
N SER A 129 -14.45 9.52 2.96
CA SER A 129 -14.64 10.61 3.92
C SER A 129 -14.67 12.00 3.26
N GLY A 130 -14.36 12.13 1.96
CA GLY A 130 -14.18 13.43 1.30
C GLY A 130 -13.12 14.34 1.96
N GLN A 131 -12.37 13.81 2.94
CA GLN A 131 -11.46 14.51 3.85
C GLN A 131 -10.11 13.76 3.94
N GLY A 132 -9.71 13.09 2.87
CA GLY A 132 -8.32 12.70 2.71
C GLY A 132 -7.54 13.92 2.23
N SER A 133 -6.49 14.33 2.93
CA SER A 133 -5.48 15.31 2.47
C SER A 133 -4.73 14.89 1.20
N ASN A 134 -5.18 13.82 0.54
CA ASN A 134 -4.54 13.13 -0.55
C ASN A 134 -5.43 13.32 -1.79
N ALA A 135 -4.86 13.77 -2.91
CA ALA A 135 -5.56 14.09 -4.15
C ALA A 135 -6.38 12.93 -4.78
N CYS A 136 -6.29 11.72 -4.20
CA CYS A 136 -6.88 10.48 -4.68
C CYS A 136 -7.76 9.80 -3.62
N GLY A 137 -8.55 10.58 -2.88
CA GLY A 137 -9.51 10.09 -1.88
C GLY A 137 -10.93 10.59 -2.11
N ALA A 138 -11.26 10.98 -3.35
CA ALA A 138 -12.52 11.65 -3.67
C ALA A 138 -13.67 10.67 -3.86
N ALA A 139 -13.39 9.48 -4.39
CA ALA A 139 -14.36 8.40 -4.49
C ALA A 139 -13.75 7.06 -4.07
N ALA A 140 -14.60 6.16 -3.60
CA ALA A 140 -14.26 4.77 -3.31
C ALA A 140 -14.66 3.91 -4.51
N GLY A 141 -13.79 2.95 -4.86
CA GLY A 141 -14.11 1.92 -5.84
C GLY A 141 -15.09 0.87 -5.29
N PRO A 142 -15.36 -0.20 -6.07
CA PRO A 142 -16.32 -1.22 -5.67
C PRO A 142 -15.86 -1.99 -4.44
N ALA A 143 -16.82 -2.43 -3.63
CA ALA A 143 -16.59 -3.34 -2.52
C ALA A 143 -16.09 -4.70 -3.04
N GLN A 144 -15.14 -5.29 -2.31
CA GLN A 144 -14.52 -6.58 -2.66
C GLN A 144 -14.85 -7.63 -1.60
N LYS A 145 -15.17 -8.85 -2.06
CA LYS A 145 -15.42 -9.97 -1.16
C LYS A 145 -14.14 -10.47 -0.52
N LEU A 146 -14.26 -11.02 0.68
CA LEU A 146 -13.15 -11.68 1.36
C LEU A 146 -12.97 -13.09 0.78
N ARG A 147 -11.73 -13.46 0.48
CA ARG A 147 -11.38 -14.80 0.01
C ARG A 147 -10.57 -15.51 1.08
N LEU A 148 -11.09 -16.61 1.63
CA LEU A 148 -10.31 -17.49 2.50
C LEU A 148 -9.13 -18.06 1.70
N THR A 149 -7.92 -17.80 2.17
CA THR A 149 -6.67 -18.24 1.54
C THR A 149 -6.01 -19.38 2.30
N PHE A 150 -6.19 -19.42 3.62
CA PHE A 150 -5.60 -20.43 4.47
C PHE A 150 -6.45 -20.66 5.71
N ARG A 151 -6.59 -21.93 6.12
CA ARG A 151 -7.24 -22.36 7.37
C ARG A 151 -6.45 -23.50 7.97
N MET A 152 -5.92 -23.31 9.19
CA MET A 152 -5.19 -24.35 9.91
C MET A 152 -5.13 -24.04 11.40
N PHE A 153 -5.26 -25.06 12.26
CA PHE A 153 -5.20 -24.91 13.72
C PHE A 153 -6.14 -23.81 14.24
N ASP A 154 -7.38 -23.79 13.74
CA ASP A 154 -8.42 -22.78 14.02
C ASP A 154 -8.07 -21.32 13.64
N MET A 155 -6.92 -21.07 13.00
CA MET A 155 -6.57 -19.77 12.40
C MET A 155 -7.11 -19.70 10.98
N GLU A 156 -7.68 -18.55 10.62
CA GLU A 156 -8.18 -18.28 9.27
C GLU A 156 -7.55 -17.01 8.69
N PHE A 157 -7.09 -17.07 7.45
CA PHE A 157 -6.52 -15.94 6.73
C PHE A 157 -7.35 -15.62 5.48
N TYR A 158 -7.87 -14.42 5.45
CA TYR A 158 -8.64 -13.89 4.36
C TYR A 158 -7.83 -12.83 3.62
N ALA A 159 -7.78 -12.94 2.29
CA ALA A 159 -7.26 -11.90 1.42
C ALA A 159 -8.43 -11.18 0.74
N VAL A 160 -8.27 -9.88 0.53
CA VAL A 160 -9.17 -9.07 -0.28
C VAL A 160 -8.44 -8.69 -1.55
N ASP A 161 -9.13 -8.78 -2.69
CA ASP A 161 -8.64 -8.23 -3.94
C ASP A 161 -8.40 -6.72 -3.80
N SER A 162 -7.57 -6.15 -4.68
CA SER A 162 -7.15 -4.76 -4.57
C SER A 162 -8.36 -3.81 -4.51
N LEU A 163 -8.42 -3.03 -3.44
CA LEU A 163 -9.40 -1.95 -3.29
C LEU A 163 -8.91 -0.72 -4.03
N LEU A 164 -9.84 0.05 -4.59
CA LEU A 164 -9.52 1.26 -5.34
C LEU A 164 -10.09 2.48 -4.65
N THR A 165 -9.39 3.59 -4.79
CA THR A 165 -9.89 4.93 -4.56
C THR A 165 -9.49 5.82 -5.72
N GLU A 166 -10.32 6.81 -5.99
CA GLU A 166 -10.20 7.63 -7.20
C GLU A 166 -10.01 9.11 -6.85
N PRO A 167 -9.28 9.85 -7.70
CA PRO A 167 -9.27 11.30 -7.66
C PRO A 167 -10.61 11.88 -8.14
N SER A 168 -10.80 13.17 -7.87
CA SER A 168 -11.99 13.91 -8.33
C SER A 168 -12.07 13.98 -9.85
N ALA A 169 -10.92 14.06 -10.52
CA ALA A 169 -10.77 13.98 -11.97
C ALA A 169 -9.62 13.04 -12.32
N SER A 170 -9.76 12.28 -13.40
CA SER A 170 -8.69 11.44 -13.94
C SER A 170 -7.46 12.27 -14.29
N MET A 171 -6.27 11.73 -14.09
CA MET A 171 -5.03 12.43 -14.40
C MET A 171 -4.85 12.64 -15.91
N SER A 172 -4.16 13.71 -16.29
CA SER A 172 -4.01 14.10 -17.71
C SER A 172 -3.20 13.12 -18.56
N PHE A 173 -2.40 12.25 -17.92
CA PHE A 173 -1.62 11.22 -18.60
C PHE A 173 -2.42 9.95 -18.91
N CYS A 174 -3.65 9.85 -18.41
CA CYS A 174 -4.47 8.67 -18.61
C CYS A 174 -4.91 8.58 -20.08
N PRO A 175 -4.92 7.37 -20.66
CA PRO A 175 -5.39 7.19 -22.02
C PRO A 175 -6.85 7.68 -22.10
N ARG A 176 -7.08 8.68 -22.97
CA ARG A 176 -8.45 9.13 -23.23
C ARG A 176 -9.19 7.98 -23.89
N SER A 177 -10.26 7.49 -23.26
CA SER A 177 -11.10 6.48 -23.89
C SER A 177 -11.62 7.01 -25.22
N VAL A 178 -11.31 6.29 -26.31
CA VAL A 178 -11.78 6.64 -27.65
C VAL A 178 -13.19 6.07 -27.90
N ASN A 179 -13.78 5.34 -26.95
CA ASN A 179 -15.13 4.79 -27.10
C ASN A 179 -15.88 4.84 -25.77
N PRO A 180 -17.02 5.57 -25.67
CA PRO A 180 -17.95 5.34 -24.59
C PRO A 180 -18.54 3.93 -24.79
N VAL A 181 -18.31 3.04 -23.84
CA VAL A 181 -19.04 1.77 -23.76
C VAL A 181 -20.53 2.13 -23.66
N PRO A 182 -21.40 1.66 -24.57
CA PRO A 182 -22.83 1.90 -24.46
C PRO A 182 -23.32 1.29 -23.15
N ALA A 183 -24.13 2.04 -22.41
CA ALA A 183 -24.80 1.53 -21.23
C ALA A 183 -25.50 0.19 -21.54
N PRO A 184 -25.50 -0.80 -20.64
CA PRO A 184 -26.15 -2.08 -20.88
C PRO A 184 -27.63 -1.85 -21.20
N VAL A 185 -28.04 -2.26 -22.40
CA VAL A 185 -29.44 -2.27 -22.81
C VAL A 185 -30.15 -3.29 -21.93
N ALA A 186 -31.05 -2.81 -21.08
CA ALA A 186 -31.89 -3.67 -20.25
C ALA A 186 -32.73 -4.62 -21.13
N PRO A 187 -32.97 -5.89 -20.70
CA PRO A 187 -33.75 -6.83 -21.49
C PRO A 187 -35.21 -6.37 -21.60
N VAL A 188 -35.72 -6.33 -22.82
CA VAL A 188 -37.13 -6.08 -23.12
C VAL A 188 -37.93 -7.33 -22.71
N THR A 189 -38.74 -7.22 -21.66
CA THR A 189 -39.79 -8.19 -21.33
C THR A 189 -41.10 -7.84 -22.08
N PRO A 190 -41.93 -8.85 -22.42
CA PRO A 190 -43.03 -8.68 -23.37
C PRO A 190 -44.28 -8.02 -22.77
N VAL A 191 -44.96 -7.33 -23.68
CA VAL A 191 -46.17 -6.50 -23.59
C VAL A 191 -47.31 -7.09 -22.74
N ARG A 192 -47.94 -6.25 -21.89
CA ARG A 192 -49.35 -6.38 -21.46
C ARG A 192 -50.15 -5.09 -21.77
N PRO A 193 -51.48 -5.20 -21.98
CA PRO A 193 -52.29 -4.22 -22.73
C PRO A 193 -52.79 -3.04 -21.86
N PRO A 194 -53.38 -2.00 -22.47
CA PRO A 194 -53.40 -0.65 -21.92
C PRO A 194 -54.53 -0.43 -20.93
N VAL A 195 -54.25 0.32 -19.87
CA VAL A 195 -55.27 0.99 -19.05
C VAL A 195 -55.04 2.49 -19.08
N THR A 196 -56.15 3.18 -19.28
CA THR A 196 -56.40 4.60 -19.55
C THR A 196 -55.78 5.61 -18.57
N PRO A 197 -55.66 6.89 -18.97
CA PRO A 197 -54.87 7.89 -18.27
C PRO A 197 -55.63 8.55 -17.12
N THR A 198 -55.01 8.63 -15.94
CA THR A 198 -55.45 9.50 -14.86
C THR A 198 -54.36 10.52 -14.56
N THR A 199 -54.76 11.79 -14.57
CA THR A 199 -54.03 13.04 -14.36
C THR A 199 -52.93 13.02 -13.27
N PRO A 200 -51.78 13.70 -13.49
CA PRO A 200 -50.77 13.91 -12.45
C PRO A 200 -51.09 15.13 -11.53
N PRO A 201 -50.72 15.08 -10.23
CA PRO A 201 -50.78 16.23 -9.33
C PRO A 201 -49.59 17.20 -9.56
N PRO A 202 -49.66 18.45 -9.03
CA PRO A 202 -48.80 19.55 -9.49
C PRO A 202 -47.33 19.42 -9.06
N ALA A 203 -46.44 19.81 -9.97
CA ALA A 203 -44.99 19.85 -9.76
C ALA A 203 -44.58 21.00 -8.81
N PHE A 204 -43.86 20.67 -7.75
CA PHE A 204 -43.09 21.64 -6.97
C PHE A 204 -41.94 22.20 -7.83
N ARG A 205 -41.94 23.52 -8.05
CA ARG A 205 -40.86 24.23 -8.73
C ARG A 205 -39.76 24.60 -7.72
N LEU A 206 -38.55 24.10 -7.93
CA LEU A 206 -37.35 24.62 -7.27
C LEU A 206 -36.85 25.90 -7.98
N PRO A 207 -36.28 26.88 -7.25
CA PRO A 207 -35.81 28.13 -7.85
C PRO A 207 -34.56 27.91 -8.72
N ARG A 208 -34.50 28.63 -9.84
CA ARG A 208 -33.35 28.68 -10.76
C ARG A 208 -32.17 29.35 -10.08
N MET A 209 -31.03 28.65 -9.98
CA MET A 209 -29.77 29.27 -9.55
C MET A 209 -29.22 30.21 -10.63
N PRO A 210 -28.56 31.31 -10.26
CA PRO A 210 -27.98 32.26 -11.20
C PRO A 210 -26.73 31.68 -11.91
N PRO A 211 -26.39 32.17 -13.12
CA PRO A 211 -25.22 31.67 -13.85
C PRO A 211 -23.91 32.10 -13.18
N LEU A 212 -22.95 31.18 -13.08
CA LEU A 212 -21.60 31.48 -12.64
C LEU A 212 -20.85 32.31 -13.70
N PRO A 213 -19.96 33.23 -13.29
CA PRO A 213 -19.15 34.03 -14.20
C PRO A 213 -18.15 33.15 -14.98
N PRO A 214 -17.73 33.57 -16.20
CA PRO A 214 -16.77 32.80 -16.99
C PRO A 214 -15.41 32.70 -16.27
N LEU A 215 -14.86 31.49 -16.19
CA LEU A 215 -13.52 31.26 -15.68
C LEU A 215 -12.46 31.83 -16.65
N PRO A 216 -11.35 32.37 -16.13
CA PRO A 216 -10.25 32.86 -16.96
C PRO A 216 -9.61 31.71 -17.75
N PRO A 217 -9.00 31.98 -18.93
CA PRO A 217 -8.37 30.95 -19.75
C PRO A 217 -7.25 30.26 -18.98
N LEU A 218 -7.31 28.92 -18.91
CA LEU A 218 -6.25 28.11 -18.31
C LEU A 218 -4.96 28.20 -19.14
N PRO A 219 -3.78 28.23 -18.49
CA PRO A 219 -2.50 28.19 -19.19
C PRO A 219 -2.34 26.88 -19.99
N PRO A 220 -1.58 26.90 -21.10
CA PRO A 220 -1.43 25.75 -21.98
C PRO A 220 -0.82 24.54 -21.22
N MET A 221 -1.45 23.37 -21.37
CA MET A 221 -1.04 22.12 -20.75
C MET A 221 0.29 21.61 -21.30
N SER A 222 1.20 21.22 -20.40
CA SER A 222 2.52 20.65 -20.70
C SER A 222 2.43 19.18 -21.17
N PRO A 223 3.43 18.65 -21.90
CA PRO A 223 3.36 17.35 -22.55
C PRO A 223 3.34 16.17 -21.55
N VAL A 224 2.54 15.15 -21.88
CA VAL A 224 2.44 13.80 -21.29
C VAL A 224 3.80 13.18 -20.90
N PRO A 225 3.85 12.24 -19.92
CA PRO A 225 5.09 11.53 -19.61
C PRO A 225 5.62 10.88 -20.87
N ILE A 226 6.91 11.05 -21.07
CA ILE A 226 7.63 10.67 -22.27
C ILE A 226 7.49 9.14 -22.39
N LEU A 227 6.75 8.64 -23.39
CA LEU A 227 6.72 7.21 -23.77
C LEU A 227 8.11 6.70 -24.20
N GLU A 228 9.05 7.63 -24.41
CA GLU A 228 10.44 7.40 -24.74
C GLU A 228 11.27 7.04 -23.50
N ALA A 229 12.16 6.06 -23.64
CA ALA A 229 13.14 5.74 -22.61
C ALA A 229 13.96 6.97 -22.20
N SER A 230 13.89 7.32 -20.91
CA SER A 230 14.73 8.33 -20.26
C SER A 230 15.24 7.80 -18.92
N ALA A 231 16.49 8.14 -18.59
CA ALA A 231 17.09 7.87 -17.30
C ALA A 231 17.89 9.09 -16.85
N CYS A 232 17.41 9.77 -15.81
CA CYS A 232 17.98 11.01 -15.35
C CYS A 232 18.69 10.82 -14.01
N PRO A 233 19.98 11.20 -13.90
CA PRO A 233 20.71 11.12 -12.65
C PRO A 233 20.20 12.18 -11.66
N HIS A 234 20.51 12.01 -10.38
CA HIS A 234 19.97 12.88 -9.31
C HIS A 234 20.23 14.37 -9.55
N GLN A 235 21.34 14.74 -10.19
CA GLN A 235 21.66 16.15 -10.49
C GLN A 235 20.61 16.79 -11.40
N SER A 236 20.09 16.04 -12.38
CA SER A 236 19.02 16.51 -13.26
C SER A 236 17.75 16.81 -12.47
N TRP A 237 17.40 15.98 -11.50
CA TRP A 237 16.23 16.18 -10.64
C TRP A 237 16.34 17.36 -9.67
N THR A 238 17.57 17.82 -9.41
CA THR A 238 17.86 18.99 -8.57
C THR A 238 17.99 20.29 -9.36
N MET A 239 17.93 20.25 -10.68
CA MET A 239 17.98 21.47 -11.50
C MET A 239 16.63 22.20 -11.49
N PRO A 240 16.58 23.50 -11.13
CA PRO A 240 15.34 24.28 -11.12
C PRO A 240 14.61 24.26 -12.47
N GLU A 241 15.36 24.21 -13.56
CA GLU A 241 14.87 24.23 -14.94
C GLU A 241 14.08 22.96 -15.29
N TYR A 242 14.20 21.89 -14.50
CA TYR A 242 13.52 20.59 -14.71
C TYR A 242 12.46 20.30 -13.64
N LYS A 243 12.04 21.30 -12.86
CA LYS A 243 11.08 21.13 -11.76
C LYS A 243 9.72 20.55 -12.20
N CYS A 244 9.27 20.80 -13.44
CA CYS A 244 8.00 20.28 -13.97
C CYS A 244 7.95 18.75 -14.15
N TYR A 245 9.08 18.04 -14.03
CA TYR A 245 9.09 16.56 -14.05
C TYR A 245 8.73 15.93 -12.69
N TRP A 246 8.63 16.73 -11.62
CA TRP A 246 8.09 16.31 -10.32
C TRP A 246 6.56 16.20 -10.37
N ARG A 247 6.05 15.17 -11.05
CA ARG A 247 4.61 15.02 -11.38
C ARG A 247 3.83 14.20 -10.35
N ALA A 248 4.36 13.04 -9.94
CA ALA A 248 3.67 12.10 -9.04
C ALA A 248 3.98 12.35 -7.55
N VAL A 249 5.11 12.98 -7.27
CA VAL A 249 5.57 13.34 -5.92
C VAL A 249 6.12 14.76 -5.95
N SER A 250 6.10 15.44 -4.80
CA SER A 250 6.66 16.79 -4.68
C SER A 250 8.01 16.78 -3.93
N PRO A 251 8.88 17.78 -4.17
CA PRO A 251 10.15 17.91 -3.45
C PRO A 251 10.02 17.93 -1.91
N ASP A 252 8.91 18.48 -1.41
CA ASP A 252 8.64 18.66 0.03
C ASP A 252 8.01 17.44 0.69
N MET A 253 7.54 16.45 -0.10
CA MET A 253 7.06 15.19 0.45
C MET A 253 8.14 14.55 1.33
N LYS A 254 7.70 13.96 2.43
CA LYS A 254 8.62 13.31 3.36
C LYS A 254 9.12 12.01 2.76
N VAL A 255 10.41 11.70 2.96
CA VAL A 255 10.98 10.35 2.75
C VAL A 255 10.22 9.34 3.57
N ALA A 256 9.87 9.75 4.79
CA ALA A 256 8.95 9.11 5.69
C ALA A 256 7.46 9.37 5.34
N ALA A 257 7.11 9.75 4.11
CA ALA A 257 5.77 9.60 3.50
C ALA A 257 5.81 8.76 2.20
N VAL A 258 6.99 8.57 1.60
CA VAL A 258 7.19 7.83 0.33
C VAL A 258 7.86 6.44 0.44
N PHE A 259 8.93 6.27 1.21
CA PHE A 259 9.62 4.98 1.41
C PHE A 259 9.20 4.08 2.59
N GLY A 260 8.78 4.58 3.74
CA GLY A 260 8.03 3.82 4.75
C GLY A 260 8.58 3.99 6.15
N LEU A 261 8.08 3.18 7.09
CA LEU A 261 8.55 3.18 8.49
C LEU A 261 10.05 2.92 8.62
N LEU A 262 10.61 2.04 7.78
CA LEU A 262 12.05 1.75 7.81
C LEU A 262 12.89 2.96 7.40
N ALA A 263 12.41 3.70 6.39
CA ALA A 263 13.03 4.96 5.98
C ALA A 263 12.85 6.03 7.07
N ALA A 264 11.68 6.12 7.71
CA ALA A 264 11.45 7.03 8.84
C ALA A 264 12.41 6.74 10.00
N ARG A 265 12.59 5.45 10.35
CA ARG A 265 13.51 5.02 11.40
C ARG A 265 14.97 5.35 11.05
N ARG A 266 15.35 5.28 9.77
CA ARG A 266 16.73 5.51 9.35
C ARG A 266 17.06 6.98 9.13
N TYR A 267 16.14 7.75 8.55
CA TYR A 267 16.39 9.10 8.05
C TYR A 267 15.64 10.19 8.84
N GLY A 268 14.76 9.81 9.76
CA GLY A 268 13.85 10.71 10.46
C GLY A 268 12.53 10.91 9.70
N THR A 269 11.54 11.47 10.39
CA THR A 269 10.21 11.77 9.84
C THR A 269 10.17 13.04 9.00
N ASP A 270 11.07 13.98 9.28
CA ASP A 270 11.03 15.32 8.68
C ASP A 270 11.84 15.45 7.38
N MET A 271 12.66 14.45 7.06
CA MET A 271 13.49 14.40 5.86
C MET A 271 12.61 14.50 4.61
N THR A 272 12.86 15.48 3.73
CA THR A 272 12.13 15.62 2.46
C THR A 272 12.80 14.85 1.33
N LEU A 273 12.06 14.58 0.24
CA LEU A 273 12.61 13.99 -0.97
C LEU A 273 13.73 14.86 -1.56
N TRP A 274 13.56 16.19 -1.54
CA TRP A 274 14.58 17.15 -1.95
C TRP A 274 15.88 17.00 -1.16
N GLN A 275 15.79 16.96 0.17
CA GLN A 275 16.95 16.73 1.05
C GLN A 275 17.55 15.34 0.81
N GLY A 276 16.73 14.34 0.50
CA GLY A 276 17.16 13.00 0.13
C GLY A 276 18.08 12.97 -1.09
N LEU A 277 17.78 13.77 -2.12
CA LEU A 277 18.60 13.89 -3.34
C LEU A 277 19.97 14.53 -3.10
N GLN A 278 20.14 15.27 -2.01
CA GLN A 278 21.39 15.96 -1.70
C GLN A 278 22.37 15.10 -0.90
N GLY A 279 21.96 13.90 -0.47
CA GLY A 279 22.78 13.03 0.38
C GLY A 279 24.12 12.67 -0.26
N ARG A 280 25.24 12.80 0.48
CA ARG A 280 26.60 12.42 0.03
C ARG A 280 27.38 11.73 1.16
N GLY A 281 28.46 11.04 0.82
CA GLY A 281 29.47 10.53 1.77
C GLY A 281 29.10 9.31 2.63
N ASP A 282 27.81 9.05 2.88
CA ASP A 282 27.33 7.90 3.66
C ASP A 282 26.58 6.90 2.76
N PRO A 283 26.81 5.57 2.88
CA PRO A 283 26.03 4.55 2.16
C PRO A 283 24.52 4.70 2.27
N TYR A 284 23.98 5.10 3.44
CA TYR A 284 22.54 5.26 3.60
C TYR A 284 22.02 6.54 2.93
N ARG A 285 22.78 7.63 3.01
CA ARG A 285 22.50 8.86 2.24
C ARG A 285 22.58 8.61 0.73
N THR A 286 23.52 7.79 0.30
CA THR A 286 23.67 7.37 -1.11
C THR A 286 22.48 6.51 -1.53
N LEU A 287 22.10 5.52 -0.73
CA LEU A 287 20.90 4.72 -0.99
C LEU A 287 19.66 5.60 -1.11
N LEU A 288 19.47 6.57 -0.20
CA LEU A 288 18.34 7.47 -0.24
C LEU A 288 18.34 8.33 -1.52
N ARG A 289 19.47 8.95 -1.85
CA ARG A 289 19.60 9.76 -3.07
C ARG A 289 19.28 8.96 -4.33
N GLU A 290 19.91 7.80 -4.49
CA GLU A 290 19.75 6.99 -5.69
C GLU A 290 18.37 6.31 -5.74
N GLY A 291 17.80 5.96 -4.58
CA GLY A 291 16.45 5.43 -4.46
C GLY A 291 15.37 6.46 -4.78
N THR A 292 15.48 7.69 -4.26
CA THR A 292 14.60 8.81 -4.64
C THR A 292 14.70 9.10 -6.14
N THR A 293 15.91 9.10 -6.69
CA THR A 293 16.14 9.29 -8.13
C THR A 293 15.49 8.18 -8.96
N ALA A 294 15.64 6.91 -8.54
CA ALA A 294 15.03 5.78 -9.23
C ALA A 294 13.50 5.84 -9.18
N LEU A 295 12.93 6.28 -8.05
CA LEU A 295 11.49 6.48 -7.92
C LEU A 295 10.99 7.56 -8.89
N LEU A 296 11.68 8.69 -8.96
CA LEU A 296 11.33 9.78 -9.87
C LEU A 296 11.42 9.36 -11.34
N ASN A 297 12.48 8.64 -11.72
CA ASN A 297 12.62 8.04 -13.05
C ASN A 297 11.49 7.04 -13.36
N SER A 298 11.08 6.21 -12.39
CA SER A 298 10.01 5.24 -12.57
C SER A 298 8.65 5.85 -12.90
N TYR A 299 8.40 7.10 -12.45
CA TYR A 299 7.18 7.84 -12.78
C TYR A 299 7.26 8.57 -14.13
N ASN A 300 8.46 8.72 -14.70
CA ASN A 300 8.68 9.56 -15.88
C ASN A 300 9.13 8.80 -17.12
N SER A 301 9.44 7.51 -17.00
CA SER A 301 9.92 6.67 -18.10
C SER A 301 9.37 5.25 -17.92
N ILE A 302 8.51 4.82 -18.84
CA ILE A 302 7.90 3.48 -18.82
C ILE A 302 8.93 2.35 -19.07
N GLU A 303 10.04 2.68 -19.74
CA GLU A 303 11.15 1.75 -19.99
C GLU A 303 12.18 1.77 -18.86
N PHE A 304 11.95 2.53 -17.78
CA PHE A 304 12.87 2.53 -16.66
C PHE A 304 12.88 1.14 -15.98
N PRO A 305 14.06 0.57 -15.67
CA PRO A 305 14.20 -0.81 -15.20
C PRO A 305 13.46 -1.16 -13.88
N TYR A 306 13.01 -0.16 -13.14
CA TYR A 306 12.31 -0.34 -11.87
C TYR A 306 11.00 0.46 -11.89
N ASN A 307 9.85 -0.21 -11.75
CA ASN A 307 8.62 0.51 -11.42
C ASN A 307 8.67 1.05 -9.97
N ALA A 308 7.79 2.00 -9.64
CA ALA A 308 7.78 2.68 -8.34
C ALA A 308 7.71 1.71 -7.15
N ILE A 309 6.83 0.71 -7.25
CA ILE A 309 6.68 -0.34 -6.22
C ILE A 309 7.99 -1.11 -6.02
N SER A 310 8.67 -1.47 -7.11
CA SER A 310 9.96 -2.17 -7.04
C SER A 310 11.05 -1.32 -6.39
N VAL A 311 11.06 0.00 -6.63
CA VAL A 311 12.00 0.91 -5.98
C VAL A 311 11.75 0.94 -4.48
N VAL A 312 10.50 1.16 -4.07
CA VAL A 312 10.11 1.22 -2.65
C VAL A 312 10.41 -0.11 -1.94
N THR A 313 10.05 -1.24 -2.53
CA THR A 313 10.32 -2.56 -1.94
C THR A 313 11.82 -2.82 -1.77
N ARG A 314 12.63 -2.56 -2.81
CA ARG A 314 14.08 -2.76 -2.76
C ARG A 314 14.77 -1.83 -1.77
N MET A 315 14.30 -0.58 -1.66
CA MET A 315 14.76 0.36 -0.64
C MET A 315 14.55 -0.22 0.76
N ASN A 316 13.33 -0.69 1.06
CA ASN A 316 13.00 -1.24 2.37
C ASN A 316 13.77 -2.52 2.70
N TRP A 317 13.93 -3.44 1.76
CA TRP A 317 14.77 -4.63 1.95
C TRP A 317 16.24 -4.28 2.19
N ALA A 318 16.75 -3.25 1.51
CA ALA A 318 18.11 -2.77 1.75
C ALA A 318 18.27 -2.22 3.18
N LEU A 319 17.28 -1.47 3.67
CA LEU A 319 17.27 -0.90 5.02
C LEU A 319 17.09 -1.95 6.15
N MET A 320 16.45 -3.08 5.86
CA MET A 320 16.39 -4.24 6.77
C MET A 320 17.68 -5.05 6.78
N GLY A 321 18.48 -4.95 5.72
CA GLY A 321 19.68 -5.74 5.52
C GLY A 321 20.93 -5.13 6.16
N SER A 322 22.09 -5.64 5.73
CA SER A 322 23.39 -5.11 6.15
C SER A 322 23.78 -3.85 5.36
N GLN A 323 24.81 -3.14 5.83
CA GLN A 323 25.40 -2.01 5.09
C GLN A 323 25.86 -2.41 3.68
N ARG A 324 26.27 -3.67 3.48
CA ARG A 324 26.57 -4.21 2.14
C ARG A 324 25.33 -4.24 1.24
N SER A 325 24.17 -4.61 1.79
CA SER A 325 22.88 -4.58 1.06
C SER A 325 22.49 -3.16 0.66
N VAL A 326 22.67 -2.20 1.58
CA VAL A 326 22.47 -0.77 1.35
C VAL A 326 23.31 -0.28 0.19
N LEU A 327 24.62 -0.52 0.23
CA LEU A 327 25.54 -0.07 -0.81
C LEU A 327 25.24 -0.76 -2.16
N LEU A 328 25.03 -2.07 -2.17
CA LEU A 328 24.75 -2.80 -3.40
C LEU A 328 23.45 -2.31 -4.07
N THR A 329 22.42 -2.04 -3.27
CA THR A 329 21.14 -1.51 -3.77
C THR A 329 21.31 -0.09 -4.29
N ALA A 330 22.04 0.77 -3.56
CA ALA A 330 22.37 2.12 -4.02
C ALA A 330 23.09 2.09 -5.39
N LEU A 331 24.10 1.22 -5.55
CA LEU A 331 24.84 1.07 -6.81
C LEU A 331 24.00 0.51 -7.96
N ARG A 332 22.98 -0.30 -7.65
CA ARG A 332 22.01 -0.78 -8.66
C ARG A 332 21.12 0.35 -9.15
N PHE A 333 20.58 1.14 -8.22
CA PHE A 333 19.80 2.33 -8.58
C PHE A 333 20.64 3.34 -9.34
N MET A 334 21.86 3.66 -8.87
CA MET A 334 22.77 4.59 -9.54
C MET A 334 23.01 4.20 -11.01
N ARG A 335 23.25 2.91 -11.28
CA ARG A 335 23.43 2.40 -12.65
C ARG A 335 22.17 2.49 -13.50
N ALA A 336 20.99 2.24 -12.93
CA ALA A 336 19.74 2.41 -13.63
C ALA A 336 19.45 3.89 -13.91
N ASN A 337 19.71 4.77 -12.95
CA ASN A 337 19.55 6.23 -13.07
C ASN A 337 20.46 6.85 -14.14
N SER A 338 21.59 6.21 -14.43
CA SER A 338 22.47 6.55 -15.55
C SER A 338 22.14 5.80 -16.85
N GLY A 339 20.95 5.16 -16.92
CA GLY A 339 20.47 4.41 -18.08
C GLY A 339 21.36 3.25 -18.51
N TYR A 340 22.14 2.69 -17.58
CA TYR A 340 23.20 1.71 -17.86
C TYR A 340 24.20 2.15 -18.96
N GLY A 341 24.34 3.45 -19.19
CA GLY A 341 25.16 4.01 -20.28
C GLY A 341 24.54 3.86 -21.68
N ARG A 342 23.30 3.39 -21.79
CA ARG A 342 22.58 3.17 -23.06
C ARG A 342 21.48 4.18 -23.28
N VAL A 343 20.83 4.63 -22.21
CA VAL A 343 19.74 5.60 -22.23
C VAL A 343 20.22 6.89 -21.56
N THR A 344 19.97 8.02 -22.22
CA THR A 344 20.32 9.35 -21.70
C THR A 344 19.13 10.01 -21.00
N CYS A 345 19.40 11.07 -20.24
CA CYS A 345 18.36 11.89 -19.66
C CYS A 345 17.73 12.76 -20.75
N LYS A 346 16.41 12.62 -20.99
CA LYS A 346 15.64 13.37 -21.99
C LYS A 346 14.84 14.52 -21.39
N PHE A 347 15.36 15.13 -20.34
CA PHE A 347 14.73 16.32 -19.75
C PHE A 347 14.95 17.53 -20.65
N ASN A 348 13.84 18.19 -20.97
CA ASN A 348 13.83 19.49 -21.62
C ASN A 348 13.56 20.55 -20.55
N THR A 349 14.06 21.77 -20.76
CA THR A 349 13.76 22.87 -19.85
C THR A 349 12.26 23.11 -19.79
N CYS A 350 11.74 23.20 -18.57
CA CYS A 350 10.36 23.55 -18.32
C CYS A 350 10.13 24.99 -18.81
N LYS A 351 9.00 25.21 -19.48
CA LYS A 351 8.57 26.55 -19.92
C LYS A 351 7.79 27.26 -18.84
#